data_AF-A0A7V3MHB7-F1
#
_entry.id   AF-A0A7V3MHB7-F1
#
_cell.length_a   1.000
_cell.length_b   1.000
_cell.length_c   1.000
_cell.angle_alpha   90.00
_cell.angle_beta   90.00
_cell.angle_gamma   90.00
#
_symmetry.space_group_name_H-M   'P 1'
#
loop_
_entity.id
_entity.type
_entity.pdbx_description
1 polymer ?
#
loop_
_entity_poly.entity_id
_entity_poly.type
_entity_poly.pdbx_seq_one_letter_code
_entity_poly.pdbx_strand_id
1 'polypeptide(L)' 'WSTSQHLCGSAPMGTDDDPRAVVDPRCRVRGIGNLWVIDGSVLPAITGRGPHATIVMLGHRAAEFVG' A
#
# COMPACT_ATOMS: atom_id res chain seq x y z
N TRP A 1 -25.87 -3.64 -3.20
CA TRP A 1 -24.68 -4.48 -3.42
C TRP A 1 -24.01 -3.99 -4.69
N SER A 2 -22.77 -3.51 -4.62
CA SER A 2 -22.05 -2.99 -5.79
C SER A 2 -21.27 -4.11 -6.48
N THR A 3 -21.15 -4.06 -7.80
CA THR A 3 -20.51 -5.09 -8.63
C THR A 3 -18.99 -4.96 -8.71
N SER A 4 -18.40 -3.89 -8.16
CA SER A 4 -16.94 -3.72 -8.06
C SER A 4 -16.57 -3.06 -6.74
N GLN A 5 -15.71 -3.71 -5.96
CA GLN A 5 -15.21 -3.23 -4.67
C GLN A 5 -13.70 -3.08 -4.76
N HIS A 6 -13.23 -1.85 -4.93
CA HIS A 6 -11.81 -1.50 -5.01
C HIS A 6 -11.40 -0.69 -3.78
N LEU A 7 -11.67 -1.23 -2.59
CA LEU A 7 -11.32 -0.57 -1.34
C LEU A 7 -9.79 -0.44 -1.22
N CYS A 8 -9.32 0.77 -0.92
CA CYS A 8 -7.90 1.08 -0.79
C CYS A 8 -7.68 2.35 0.04
N GLY A 9 -6.41 2.68 0.31
CA GLY A 9 -6.01 3.98 0.83
C GLY A 9 -6.23 4.24 2.32
N SER A 10 -6.52 3.21 3.13
CA SER A 10 -6.61 3.36 4.59
C SER A 10 -5.26 3.48 5.29
N ALA A 11 -4.15 3.13 4.62
CA ALA A 11 -2.79 3.27 5.11
C ALA A 11 -1.83 3.73 3.99
N PRO A 12 -2.10 4.89 3.36
CA PRO A 12 -1.50 5.25 2.08
C PRO A 12 0.03 5.34 2.13
N MET A 13 0.66 4.86 1.06
CA MET A 13 2.07 5.06 0.78
C MET A 13 2.30 6.50 0.28
N GLY A 14 3.37 7.13 0.73
CA GLY A 14 3.74 8.47 0.28
C GLY A 14 5.21 8.81 0.52
N THR A 15 5.61 9.97 -0.02
CA THR A 15 6.95 10.56 0.16
C THR A 15 7.18 10.99 1.60
N ASP A 16 8.43 11.31 1.95
CA ASP A 16 8.79 11.63 3.35
C ASP A 16 8.19 12.93 3.87
N ASP A 17 7.81 13.82 2.97
CA ASP A 17 7.13 15.07 3.23
C ASP A 17 5.60 14.97 3.19
N ASP A 18 5.03 13.82 2.83
CA ASP A 18 3.58 13.62 2.81
C ASP A 18 3.03 13.39 4.24
N PRO A 19 2.29 14.35 4.82
CA PRO A 19 1.75 14.23 6.18
C PRO A 19 0.60 13.21 6.28
N ARG A 20 0.09 12.69 5.17
CA ARG A 20 -0.96 11.67 5.12
C ARG A 20 -0.39 10.27 4.97
N ALA A 21 0.89 10.13 4.63
CA ALA A 21 1.53 8.84 4.44
C ALA A 21 1.61 8.05 5.76
N VAL A 22 1.17 6.80 5.70
CA VAL A 22 1.28 5.83 6.82
C VAL A 22 2.49 4.92 6.60
N VAL A 23 2.77 4.58 5.34
CA VAL A 23 3.95 3.80 4.96
C VAL A 23 4.87 4.57 4.02
N ASP A 24 6.14 4.19 4.01
CA ASP A 24 7.13 4.69 3.04
C ASP A 24 7.04 3.93 1.69
N PRO A 25 7.82 4.31 0.66
CA PRO A 25 7.84 3.62 -0.64
C PRO A 25 8.29 2.15 -0.60
N ARG A 26 8.75 1.64 0.54
CA ARG A 26 9.12 0.24 0.78
C ARG A 26 8.10 -0.48 1.65
N CYS A 27 6.90 0.10 1.81
CA CYS A 27 5.79 -0.43 2.61
C CYS A 27 6.08 -0.50 4.12
N ARG A 28 7.13 0.15 4.62
CA ARG A 28 7.45 0.16 6.05
C ARG A 28 6.58 1.17 6.76
N VAL A 29 6.02 0.78 7.91
CA VAL A 29 5.19 1.67 8.73
C VAL A 29 6.05 2.77 9.34
N ARG A 30 5.65 4.02 9.10
CA ARG A 30 6.35 5.20 9.63
C ARG A 30 6.24 5.22 11.15
N GLY A 31 7.37 5.47 11.83
CA GLY A 31 7.44 5.53 13.30
C GLY A 31 7.42 4.19 14.04
N ILE A 32 7.30 3.06 13.35
CA ILE A 32 7.31 1.72 13.95
C ILE A 32 8.44 0.88 13.34
N GLY A 33 9.27 0.30 14.19
CA GLY A 33 10.32 -0.62 13.76
C GLY A 33 9.76 -1.98 13.31
N ASN A 34 10.34 -2.53 12.24
CA ASN A 34 10.10 -3.91 11.78
C ASN A 34 8.62 -4.25 11.53
N LEU A 35 7.87 -3.28 11.02
CA LEU A 35 6.48 -3.44 10.63
C LEU A 35 6.26 -2.95 9.19
N TRP A 36 5.55 -3.74 8.40
CA TRP A 36 5.18 -3.44 7.02
C TRP A 36 3.70 -3.70 6.79
N VAL A 37 3.10 -2.96 5.86
CA VAL A 37 1.73 -3.20 5.37
C VAL A 37 1.80 -3.39 3.87
N ILE A 38 1.35 -4.54 3.37
CA ILE A 38 1.53 -4.93 1.96
C ILE A 38 0.20 -5.47 1.44
N ASP A 39 -0.75 -4.58 1.21
CA ASP A 39 -2.08 -4.89 0.66
C ASP A 39 -2.69 -3.66 -0.06
N GLY A 40 -3.98 -3.70 -0.36
CA GLY A 40 -4.67 -2.57 -1.02
C GLY A 40 -4.73 -1.28 -0.20
N SER A 41 -4.55 -1.33 1.12
CA SER A 41 -4.61 -0.15 1.99
C SER A 41 -3.53 0.87 1.69
N VAL A 42 -2.38 0.45 1.14
CA VAL A 42 -1.25 1.35 0.85
C VAL A 42 -1.35 2.07 -0.48
N LEU A 43 -2.29 1.66 -1.34
CA LEU A 43 -2.50 2.36 -2.60
C LEU A 43 -3.04 3.77 -2.30
N PRO A 44 -2.35 4.85 -2.71
CA PRO A 44 -2.75 6.22 -2.37
C PRO A 44 -4.06 6.64 -3.04
N ALA A 45 -4.48 5.94 -4.09
CA ALA A 45 -5.75 6.14 -4.78
C ALA A 45 -6.24 4.82 -5.42
N ILE A 46 -7.52 4.79 -5.77
CA ILE A 46 -8.13 3.67 -6.50
C ILE A 46 -7.44 3.53 -7.86
N THR A 47 -7.06 2.31 -8.21
CA THR A 47 -6.43 2.00 -9.50
C THR A 47 -7.43 2.05 -10.65
N GLY A 48 -6.97 2.38 -11.86
CA GLY A 48 -7.84 2.46 -13.05
C GLY A 48 -8.48 1.12 -13.48
N ARG A 49 -7.98 -0.01 -12.98
CA ARG A 49 -8.59 -1.35 -13.06
C ARG A 49 -8.64 -1.96 -11.66
N GLY A 50 -9.26 -3.13 -11.51
CA GLY A 50 -9.33 -3.81 -10.22
C GLY A 50 -7.96 -3.98 -9.55
N PRO A 51 -7.86 -3.78 -8.22
CA PRO A 51 -6.58 -3.61 -7.53
C PRO A 51 -5.81 -4.92 -7.37
N HIS A 52 -6.44 -6.08 -7.65
CA HIS A 52 -5.85 -7.40 -7.42
C HIS A 52 -4.44 -7.54 -8.03
N ALA A 53 -4.29 -7.27 -9.33
CA ALA A 53 -3.00 -7.39 -9.99
C ALA A 53 -1.95 -6.43 -9.40
N THR A 54 -2.37 -5.21 -9.04
CA THR A 54 -1.52 -4.22 -8.38
C THR A 54 -1.06 -4.70 -7.01
N ILE A 55 -1.95 -5.29 -6.21
CA ILE A 55 -1.65 -5.83 -4.88
C ILE A 55 -0.70 -7.03 -4.99
N VAL A 56 -0.90 -7.92 -5.96
CA VAL A 56 0.03 -9.03 -6.22
C VAL A 56 1.43 -8.52 -6.55
N MET A 57 1.53 -7.51 -7.42
CA MET A 57 2.82 -6.89 -7.77
C MET A 57 3.46 -6.17 -6.57
N LEU A 58 2.67 -5.50 -5.74
CA LEU A 58 3.13 -4.90 -4.49
C LEU A 58 3.74 -5.97 -3.57
N GLY A 59 3.05 -7.10 -3.40
CA GLY A 59 3.55 -8.25 -2.63
C GLY A 59 4.87 -8.78 -3.18
N HIS A 60 4.96 -8.98 -4.50
CA HIS A 60 6.18 -9.44 -5.15
C HIS A 60 7.35 -8.48 -4.94
N ARG A 61 7.13 -7.17 -5.12
CA ARG A 61 8.17 -6.16 -4.94
C ARG A 61 8.60 -6.03 -3.49
N ALA A 62 7.66 -6.06 -2.55
CA ALA A 62 7.95 -5.92 -1.13
C ALA A 62 8.72 -7.13 -0.56
N ALA A 63 8.63 -8.30 -1.18
CA ALA A 63 9.41 -9.47 -0.79
C ALA A 63 10.94 -9.25 -0.87
N GLU A 64 11.41 -8.28 -1.66
CA GLU A 64 12.82 -7.88 -1.69
C GLU A 64 13.23 -6.96 -0.53
N PHE A 65 12.26 -6.36 0.17
CA PHE A 65 12.49 -5.38 1.24
C PHE A 65 12.30 -5.96 2.63
N VAL A 66 11.37 -6.92 2.77
CA VAL A 66 10.99 -7.50 4.05
C VAL A 66 12.05 -8.51 4.48
N GLY A 67 12.58 -8.31 5.69
CA GLY A 67 13.56 -9.16 6.36
C GLY A 67 13.59 -8.91 7.85
#